data_AF-A0A1F5E7I9-F1
#
_entry.id   AF-A0A1F5E7I9-F1
#
_cell.length_a   1.000
_cell.length_b   1.000
_cell.length_c   1.000
_cell.angle_alpha   90.00
_cell.angle_beta   90.00
_cell.angle_gamma   90.00
#
_symmetry.space_group_name_H-M   'P 1'
#
loop_
_entity.id
_entity.type
_entity.pdbx_description
1 polymer ?
#
loop_
_entity_poly.entity_id
_entity_poly.type
_entity_poly.pdbx_seq_one_letter_code
_entity_poly.pdbx_strand_id
1 'polypeptide(L)'
;MFFGLTIINKIWIYGGWFYLSLLAAFFISLFLKKKQLFLFRTALIISLLIGSYFFVYNLQFFPSYWRDFRLPMDQKLDKATFGQDKFAQQLAGLIPESENGCIFWAWDIPTQYLMEKLYPRGIKIVYEGDTYEKCNYVISQFQKRELAKSFLPIKLGENYLYWQQ
;
A
#
# COMPACT_ATOMS: atom_id res chain seq x y z
N MET A 1 -10.09 7.34 22.23
CA MET A 1 -10.84 6.17 22.77
C MET A 1 -10.46 4.91 21.98
N PHE A 2 -9.26 4.36 22.17
CA PHE A 2 -8.73 3.24 21.33
C PHE A 2 -7.93 2.19 22.13
N PHE A 3 -8.05 2.14 23.46
CA PHE A 3 -7.32 1.14 24.27
C PHE A 3 -8.01 -0.23 24.31
N GLY A 4 -9.35 -0.28 24.27
CA GLY A 4 -10.11 -1.55 24.38
C GLY A 4 -9.98 -2.49 23.18
N LEU A 5 -10.01 -1.96 21.95
CA LEU A 5 -9.91 -2.74 20.71
C LEU A 5 -8.55 -3.40 20.51
N THR A 6 -7.49 -2.80 21.06
CA THR A 6 -6.11 -3.32 21.00
C THR A 6 -5.93 -4.51 21.92
N ILE A 7 -6.55 -4.47 23.11
CA ILE A 7 -6.50 -5.56 24.09
C ILE A 7 -7.34 -6.75 23.59
N ILE A 8 -8.55 -6.50 23.08
CA ILE A 8 -9.43 -7.56 22.54
C ILE A 8 -8.77 -8.29 21.36
N ASN A 9 -8.15 -7.56 20.43
CA ASN A 9 -7.42 -8.18 19.32
C ASN A 9 -6.24 -9.03 19.80
N LYS A 10 -5.47 -8.55 20.79
CA LYS A 10 -4.38 -9.34 21.35
C LYS A 10 -4.90 -10.62 22.01
N ILE A 11 -5.95 -10.54 22.82
CA ILE A 11 -6.57 -11.70 23.46
C ILE A 11 -7.10 -12.70 22.43
N TRP A 12 -7.74 -12.23 21.35
CA TRP A 12 -8.22 -13.09 20.27
C TRP A 12 -7.08 -13.77 19.49
N ILE A 13 -5.99 -13.05 19.23
CA ILE A 13 -4.82 -13.62 18.58
C ILE A 13 -4.18 -14.68 19.48
N TYR A 14 -3.87 -14.35 20.74
CA TYR A 14 -3.28 -15.31 21.68
C TYR A 14 -4.19 -16.51 21.97
N GLY A 15 -5.49 -16.26 22.17
CA GLY A 15 -6.49 -17.30 22.40
C GLY A 15 -6.70 -18.18 21.16
N GLY A 16 -6.87 -17.58 19.98
CA GLY A 16 -7.03 -18.32 18.73
C GLY A 16 -5.82 -19.21 18.41
N TRP A 17 -4.61 -18.71 18.62
CA TRP A 17 -3.37 -19.50 18.47
C TRP A 17 -3.24 -20.61 19.52
N PHE A 18 -3.64 -20.35 20.76
CA PHE A 18 -3.73 -21.38 21.80
C PHE A 18 -4.69 -22.53 21.41
N TYR A 19 -5.86 -22.20 20.88
CA TYR A 19 -6.81 -23.23 20.42
C TYR A 19 -6.32 -23.98 19.17
N LEU A 20 -5.67 -23.31 18.22
CA LEU A 20 -5.09 -23.96 17.03
C LEU A 20 -3.94 -24.90 17.39
N SER A 21 -3.08 -24.51 18.34
CA SER A 21 -1.99 -25.36 18.83
C SER A 21 -2.53 -26.56 19.63
N LEU A 22 -3.59 -26.38 20.43
CA LEU A 22 -4.31 -27.47 21.10
C LEU A 22 -4.93 -28.45 20.09
N LEU A 23 -5.58 -27.93 19.05
CA LEU A 23 -6.18 -28.72 17.99
C LEU A 23 -5.11 -29.55 17.26
N ALA A 24 -3.98 -28.93 16.89
CA ALA A 24 -2.86 -29.62 16.26
C ALA A 24 -2.25 -30.70 17.17
N ALA A 25 -2.07 -30.41 18.47
CA ALA A 25 -1.59 -31.39 19.44
C ALA A 25 -2.57 -32.58 19.60
N PHE A 26 -3.88 -32.32 19.53
CA PHE A 26 -4.92 -33.36 19.56
C PHE A 26 -4.83 -34.27 18.33
N PHE A 27 -4.70 -33.72 17.12
CA PHE A 27 -4.51 -34.50 15.90
C PHE A 27 -3.22 -35.33 15.94
N ILE A 28 -2.10 -34.75 16.36
CA ILE A 28 -0.82 -35.46 16.54
C ILE A 28 -0.99 -36.62 17.53
N SER A 29 -1.73 -36.41 18.62
CA SER A 29 -2.01 -37.44 19.63
C SER A 29 -2.87 -38.59 19.09
N LEU A 30 -3.84 -38.29 18.22
CA LEU A 30 -4.74 -39.28 17.62
C LEU A 30 -4.06 -40.19 16.60
N PHE A 31 -3.13 -39.66 15.79
CA PHE A 31 -2.47 -40.41 14.72
C PHE A 31 -1.25 -41.22 15.20
N LEU A 32 -0.59 -40.81 16.30
CA LEU A 32 0.62 -41.46 16.84
C LEU A 32 0.32 -42.28 18.11
N LYS A 33 -0.49 -43.34 17.97
CA LYS A 33 -0.93 -44.21 19.10
C LYS A 33 0.11 -45.25 19.56
N LYS A 34 1.14 -45.56 18.76
CA LYS A 34 2.13 -46.59 19.12
C LYS A 34 3.07 -46.07 20.22
N LYS A 35 3.22 -46.83 21.32
CA LYS A 35 4.09 -46.49 22.47
C LYS A 35 5.55 -46.16 22.08
N GLN A 36 6.09 -46.81 21.05
CA GLN A 36 7.46 -46.56 20.56
C GLN A 36 7.65 -45.15 19.96
N LEU A 37 6.58 -44.43 19.61
CA LEU A 37 6.64 -43.09 19.02
C LEU A 37 6.42 -41.97 20.05
N PHE A 38 6.39 -42.29 21.35
CA PHE A 38 6.14 -41.31 22.41
C PHE A 38 7.14 -40.15 22.39
N LEU A 39 8.44 -40.43 22.30
CA LEU A 39 9.48 -39.39 22.23
C LEU A 39 9.34 -38.51 20.98
N PHE A 40 9.03 -39.12 19.83
CA PHE A 40 8.82 -38.40 18.58
C PHE A 40 7.58 -37.50 18.63
N ARG A 41 6.49 -37.98 19.26
CA ARG A 41 5.26 -37.22 19.47
C ARG A 41 5.50 -35.99 20.35
N THR A 42 6.25 -36.17 21.44
CA THR A 42 6.60 -35.09 22.37
C THR A 42 7.49 -34.05 21.69
N ALA A 43 8.49 -34.49 20.90
CA ALA A 43 9.33 -33.58 20.13
C ALA A 43 8.53 -32.77 19.09
N LEU A 44 7.57 -33.39 18.41
CA LEU A 44 6.68 -32.71 17.47
C LEU A 44 5.81 -31.64 18.15
N ILE A 45 5.21 -31.96 19.30
CA ILE A 45 4.38 -31.01 20.05
C ILE A 45 5.24 -29.83 20.54
N ILE A 46 6.45 -30.09 21.06
CA ILE A 46 7.37 -29.03 21.50
C ILE A 46 7.79 -28.16 20.32
N SER A 47 8.15 -28.76 19.18
CA SER A 47 8.52 -28.01 17.97
C SER A 47 7.36 -27.14 17.48
N LEU A 48 6.13 -27.65 17.53
CA LEU A 48 4.93 -26.91 17.13
C LEU A 48 4.64 -25.74 18.08
N LEU A 49 4.81 -25.95 19.40
CA LEU A 49 4.68 -24.88 20.39
C LEU A 49 5.75 -23.79 20.19
N ILE A 50 7.03 -24.17 20.03
CA ILE A 50 8.12 -23.22 19.78
C ILE A 50 7.89 -22.46 18.47
N GLY A 51 7.54 -23.17 17.39
CA GLY A 51 7.26 -22.55 16.09
C GLY A 51 6.08 -21.57 16.16
N SER A 52 5.01 -21.94 16.85
CA SER A 52 3.85 -21.05 17.06
C SER A 52 4.21 -19.82 17.88
N TYR A 53 5.05 -19.96 18.92
CA TYR A 53 5.53 -18.84 19.72
C TYR A 53 6.37 -17.87 18.88
N PHE A 54 7.33 -18.38 18.10
CA PHE A 54 8.13 -17.55 17.20
C PHE A 54 7.28 -16.87 16.12
N PHE A 55 6.27 -17.56 15.58
CA PHE A 55 5.37 -16.99 14.58
C PHE A 55 4.54 -15.83 15.17
N VAL A 56 3.93 -16.03 16.34
CA VAL A 56 3.19 -14.98 17.05
C VAL A 56 4.10 -13.83 17.44
N TYR A 57 5.29 -14.11 17.97
CA TYR A 57 6.29 -13.10 18.30
C TYR A 57 6.61 -12.24 17.07
N ASN A 58 6.93 -12.85 15.93
CA ASN A 58 7.20 -12.11 14.69
C ASN A 58 6.00 -11.26 14.23
N LEU A 59 4.77 -11.76 14.31
CA LEU A 59 3.57 -10.98 13.97
C LEU A 59 3.42 -9.70 14.82
N GLN A 60 3.93 -9.69 16.06
CA GLN A 60 3.89 -8.49 16.91
C GLN A 60 4.89 -7.41 16.48
N PHE A 61 5.99 -7.79 15.84
CA PHE A 61 7.00 -6.86 15.32
C PHE A 61 6.67 -6.32 13.93
N PHE A 62 5.65 -6.86 13.25
CA PHE A 62 5.14 -6.33 11.97
C PHE A 62 3.73 -5.71 12.09
N PRO A 63 3.49 -4.73 13.00
CA PRO A 63 2.18 -4.11 13.14
C PRO A 63 1.77 -3.27 11.92
N SER A 64 2.73 -2.83 11.10
CA SER A 64 2.48 -2.09 9.85
C SER A 64 1.65 -2.90 8.86
N TYR A 65 2.00 -4.18 8.65
CA TYR A 65 1.30 -5.07 7.72
C TYR A 65 -0.18 -5.26 8.09
N TRP A 66 -0.47 -5.50 9.37
CA TRP A 66 -1.85 -5.67 9.84
C TRP A 66 -2.66 -4.37 9.82
N ARG A 67 -2.01 -3.24 10.12
CA ARG A 67 -2.62 -1.92 10.04
C ARG A 67 -3.00 -1.61 8.60
N ASP A 68 -2.12 -1.90 7.65
CA ASP A 68 -2.35 -1.63 6.23
C ASP A 68 -3.40 -2.57 5.61
N PHE A 69 -3.48 -3.82 6.09
CA PHE A 69 -4.52 -4.75 5.67
C PHE A 69 -5.94 -4.32 6.10
N ARG A 70 -6.08 -3.58 7.20
CA ARG A 70 -7.37 -3.06 7.69
C ARG A 70 -7.82 -1.76 7.03
N LEU A 71 -6.94 -1.10 6.27
CA LEU A 71 -7.32 0.13 5.58
C LEU A 71 -8.43 -0.17 4.56
N PRO A 72 -9.41 0.73 4.41
CA PRO A 72 -10.38 0.65 3.33
C PRO A 72 -9.66 0.75 1.96
N MET A 73 -10.33 0.27 0.91
CA MET A 73 -9.68 0.03 -0.39
C MET A 73 -9.09 1.30 -1.01
N ASP A 74 -9.78 2.42 -0.85
CA ASP A 74 -9.34 3.77 -1.23
C ASP A 74 -8.00 4.14 -0.57
N GLN A 75 -7.86 3.91 0.73
CA GLN A 75 -6.64 4.22 1.48
C GLN A 75 -5.50 3.27 1.13
N LYS A 76 -5.81 2.01 0.81
CA LYS A 76 -4.80 1.05 0.31
C LYS A 76 -4.29 1.47 -1.07
N LEU A 77 -5.18 1.89 -1.96
CA LEU A 77 -4.84 2.33 -3.30
C LEU A 77 -4.00 3.60 -3.26
N ASP A 78 -4.41 4.58 -2.46
CA ASP A 78 -3.69 5.83 -2.22
C ASP A 78 -2.29 5.56 -1.66
N LYS A 79 -2.17 4.63 -0.71
CA LYS A 79 -0.87 4.24 -0.15
C LYS A 79 0.02 3.51 -1.16
N ALA A 80 -0.53 2.57 -1.92
CA ALA A 80 0.21 1.79 -2.92
C ALA A 80 0.68 2.66 -4.11
N THR A 81 -0.07 3.72 -4.42
CA THR A 81 0.21 4.65 -5.52
C THR A 81 0.87 5.94 -5.04
N PHE A 82 1.37 6.01 -3.80
CA PHE A 82 2.03 7.20 -3.25
C PHE A 82 1.21 8.50 -3.36
N GLY A 83 -0.10 8.41 -3.13
CA GLY A 83 -1.01 9.56 -3.15
C GLY A 83 -1.56 9.94 -4.52
N GLN A 84 -1.21 9.20 -5.59
CA GLN A 84 -1.60 9.56 -6.95
C GLN A 84 -3.10 9.36 -7.23
N ASP A 85 -3.79 8.50 -6.49
CA ASP A 85 -5.25 8.33 -6.65
C ASP A 85 -6.03 9.60 -6.26
N LYS A 86 -5.76 10.15 -5.08
CA LYS A 86 -6.36 11.44 -4.68
C LYS A 86 -5.93 12.57 -5.59
N PHE A 87 -4.68 12.57 -6.03
CA PHE A 87 -4.18 13.59 -6.94
C PHE A 87 -4.91 13.54 -8.29
N ALA A 88 -5.11 12.35 -8.87
CA ALA A 88 -5.88 12.18 -10.10
C ALA A 88 -7.32 12.72 -9.96
N GLN A 89 -7.97 12.46 -8.82
CA GLN A 89 -9.31 12.99 -8.54
C GLN A 89 -9.34 14.52 -8.45
N GLN A 90 -8.33 15.13 -7.84
CA GLN A 90 -8.19 16.60 -7.81
C GLN A 90 -7.98 17.18 -9.21
N LEU A 91 -7.11 16.55 -10.02
CA LEU A 91 -6.89 16.96 -11.40
C LEU A 91 -8.16 16.83 -12.25
N ALA A 92 -8.96 15.80 -12.02
CA ALA A 92 -10.22 15.58 -12.75
C ALA A 92 -11.19 16.76 -12.58
N GLY A 93 -11.23 17.38 -11.40
CA GLY A 93 -12.08 18.55 -11.10
C GLY A 93 -11.47 19.90 -11.50
N LEU A 94 -10.15 20.00 -11.66
CA LEU A 94 -9.46 21.25 -11.99
C LEU A 94 -9.23 21.42 -13.50
N ILE A 95 -9.00 20.32 -14.21
CA ILE A 95 -8.59 20.34 -15.60
C ILE A 95 -9.79 19.97 -16.49
N PRO A 96 -10.20 20.83 -17.43
CA PRO A 96 -11.20 20.51 -18.44
C PRO A 96 -10.75 19.35 -19.34
N GLU A 97 -11.68 18.49 -19.77
CA GLU A 97 -11.34 17.32 -20.60
C GLU A 97 -10.82 17.65 -22.01
N SER A 98 -11.06 18.88 -22.50
CA SER A 98 -10.65 19.35 -23.82
C SER A 98 -9.25 19.96 -23.88
N GLU A 99 -8.58 20.10 -22.74
CA GLU A 99 -7.29 20.79 -22.63
C GLU A 99 -6.13 19.83 -22.91
N ASN A 100 -5.13 20.29 -23.67
CA ASN A 100 -3.94 19.49 -23.97
C ASN A 100 -2.99 19.49 -22.77
N GLY A 101 -2.83 18.33 -22.15
CA GLY A 101 -1.96 18.13 -21.01
C GLY A 101 -0.62 17.49 -21.32
N CYS A 102 0.38 17.83 -20.51
CA CYS A 102 1.63 17.10 -20.46
C CYS A 102 1.93 16.59 -19.05
N ILE A 103 2.63 15.46 -18.96
CA ILE A 103 3.03 14.83 -17.70
C ILE A 103 4.52 14.53 -17.77
N PHE A 104 5.26 14.93 -16.74
CA PHE A 104 6.65 14.54 -16.64
C PHE A 104 6.75 13.03 -16.47
N TRP A 105 7.52 12.39 -17.34
CA TRP A 105 7.83 10.98 -17.15
C TRP A 105 8.83 10.81 -16.03
N ALA A 106 8.44 10.05 -15.02
CA ALA A 106 9.37 9.21 -14.31
C ALA A 106 9.04 7.75 -14.67
N TRP A 107 10.04 6.89 -14.80
CA TRP A 107 9.85 5.44 -14.99
C TRP A 107 9.34 4.80 -13.67
N ASP A 108 8.27 5.34 -13.11
CA ASP A 108 7.74 5.00 -11.79
C ASP A 108 6.24 4.65 -11.86
N ILE A 109 5.83 3.78 -10.94
CA ILE A 109 4.45 3.31 -10.79
C ILE A 109 3.46 4.49 -10.62
N PRO A 110 3.77 5.54 -9.82
CA PRO A 110 2.95 6.74 -9.71
C PRO A 110 2.59 7.39 -11.05
N THR A 111 3.56 7.59 -11.95
CA THR A 111 3.31 8.24 -13.24
C THR A 111 2.44 7.38 -14.15
N GLN A 112 2.72 6.07 -14.21
CA GLN A 112 1.91 5.11 -14.97
C GLN A 112 0.45 5.10 -14.50
N TYR A 113 0.26 5.01 -13.19
CA TYR A 113 -1.08 5.02 -12.58
C TYR A 113 -1.83 6.32 -12.90
N LEU A 114 -1.14 7.46 -12.80
CA LEU A 114 -1.75 8.76 -13.08
C LEU A 114 -2.18 8.88 -14.55
N MET A 115 -1.36 8.39 -15.49
CA MET A 115 -1.71 8.36 -16.91
C MET A 115 -2.95 7.50 -17.19
N GLU A 116 -3.04 6.33 -16.55
CA GLU A 116 -4.21 5.45 -16.69
C GLU A 116 -5.48 6.12 -16.15
N LYS A 117 -5.39 6.80 -14.99
CA LYS A 117 -6.53 7.51 -14.40
C LYS A 117 -6.97 8.75 -15.17
N LEU A 118 -6.06 9.38 -15.89
CA LEU A 118 -6.36 10.57 -16.68
C LEU A 118 -6.80 10.23 -18.11
N TYR A 119 -6.78 8.96 -18.52
CA TYR A 119 -7.38 8.54 -19.79
C TYR A 119 -8.89 8.83 -19.80
N PRO A 120 -9.48 9.38 -20.90
CA PRO A 120 -8.92 9.53 -22.25
C PRO A 120 -8.33 10.92 -22.57
N ARG A 121 -7.95 11.74 -21.58
CA ARG A 121 -7.55 13.16 -21.76
C ARG A 121 -6.28 13.42 -22.59
N GLY A 122 -5.75 12.43 -23.31
CA GLY A 122 -4.70 12.61 -24.32
C GLY A 122 -3.39 13.20 -23.81
N ILE A 123 -3.03 12.94 -22.56
CA ILE A 123 -1.87 13.54 -21.90
C ILE A 123 -0.58 13.03 -22.54
N LYS A 124 0.26 13.97 -22.97
CA LYS A 124 1.56 13.66 -23.57
C LYS A 124 2.64 13.53 -22.51
N ILE A 125 3.50 12.55 -22.69
CA ILE A 125 4.67 12.37 -21.85
C ILE A 125 5.75 13.38 -22.27
N VAL A 126 6.38 14.05 -21.30
CA VAL A 126 7.52 14.97 -21.51
C VAL A 126 8.67 14.64 -20.56
N TYR A 127 9.89 14.94 -21.00
CA TYR A 127 11.13 14.76 -20.26
C TYR A 127 11.76 16.11 -19.88
N GLU A 128 12.75 16.06 -19.00
CA GLU A 128 13.52 17.25 -18.64
C GLU A 128 14.31 17.76 -19.85
N GLY A 129 14.09 19.03 -20.21
CA GLY A 129 14.67 19.65 -21.39
C GLY A 129 13.77 19.63 -22.63
N ASP A 130 12.62 18.94 -22.60
CA ASP A 130 11.65 18.99 -23.68
C ASP A 130 10.95 20.36 -23.78
N THR A 131 10.40 20.65 -24.96
CA THR A 131 9.60 21.86 -25.19
C THR A 131 8.15 21.64 -24.76
N TYR A 132 7.61 22.59 -23.99
CA TYR A 132 6.25 22.54 -23.42
C TYR A 132 5.24 23.38 -24.21
N GLU A 133 5.63 23.91 -25.38
CA GLU A 133 4.85 24.89 -26.16
C GLU A 133 3.48 24.37 -26.65
N LYS A 134 3.28 23.05 -26.62
CA LYS A 134 2.04 22.39 -27.05
C LYS A 134 1.19 21.88 -25.88
N CYS A 135 1.52 22.27 -24.66
CA CYS A 135 0.89 21.81 -23.42
C CYS A 135 0.24 22.99 -22.70
N ASN A 136 -1.08 22.98 -22.56
CA ASN A 136 -1.81 24.03 -21.85
C ASN A 136 -1.61 23.90 -20.32
N TYR A 137 -1.30 22.68 -19.87
CA TYR A 137 -0.85 22.43 -18.51
C TYR A 137 0.22 21.32 -18.47
N VAL A 138 1.02 21.33 -17.40
CA VAL A 138 2.05 20.32 -17.15
C VAL A 138 1.90 19.75 -15.74
N ILE A 139 1.93 18.43 -15.60
CA ILE A 139 1.87 17.73 -14.31
C ILE A 139 3.27 17.24 -13.94
N SER A 140 3.69 17.51 -12.70
CA SER A 140 4.94 17.01 -12.13
C SER A 140 4.67 16.34 -10.78
N GLN A 141 4.96 15.06 -10.68
CA GLN A 141 4.83 14.28 -9.45
C GLN A 141 6.04 14.53 -8.54
N PHE A 142 5.79 14.71 -7.24
CA PHE A 142 6.78 14.77 -6.14
C PHE A 142 7.85 15.87 -6.19
N GLN A 143 8.08 16.51 -7.34
CA GLN A 143 9.15 17.46 -7.54
C GLN A 143 8.62 18.74 -8.17
N LYS A 144 8.99 19.88 -7.56
CA LYS A 144 8.86 21.18 -8.17
C LYS A 144 9.91 21.32 -9.27
N ARG A 145 9.46 21.60 -10.48
CA ARG A 145 10.31 21.89 -11.64
C ARG A 145 10.29 23.38 -11.97
N GLU A 146 11.39 23.85 -12.52
CA GLU A 146 11.51 25.19 -13.08
C GLU A 146 11.06 25.14 -14.54
N LEU A 147 9.84 25.60 -14.79
CA LEU A 147 9.30 25.74 -16.14
C LEU A 147 9.46 27.18 -16.63
N ALA A 148 9.20 27.39 -17.93
CA ALA A 148 9.15 28.73 -18.51
C ALA A 148 8.21 29.64 -17.73
N LYS A 149 8.48 30.97 -17.71
CA LYS A 149 7.73 31.96 -16.92
C LYS A 149 6.22 31.98 -17.20
N SER A 150 5.77 31.46 -18.33
CA SER A 150 4.36 31.33 -18.70
C SER A 150 3.59 30.27 -17.89
N PHE A 151 4.29 29.41 -17.14
CA PHE A 151 3.67 28.34 -16.36
C PHE A 151 3.63 28.67 -14.87
N LEU A 152 2.43 28.82 -14.31
CA LEU A 152 2.23 29.06 -12.89
C LEU A 152 2.12 27.74 -12.10
N PRO A 153 2.95 27.52 -11.07
CA PRO A 153 2.88 26.32 -10.25
C PRO A 153 1.74 26.38 -9.23
N ILE A 154 0.92 25.34 -9.21
CA ILE A 154 -0.11 25.05 -8.22
C ILE A 154 0.31 23.80 -7.46
N LYS A 155 0.56 23.92 -6.15
CA LYS A 155 0.92 22.78 -5.29
C LYS A 155 -0.34 22.04 -4.86
N LEU A 156 -0.40 20.74 -5.13
CA LEU A 156 -1.51 19.84 -4.82
C LEU A 156 -0.96 18.65 -4.02
N GLY A 157 -0.91 18.81 -2.69
CA GLY A 157 -0.20 17.87 -1.81
C GLY A 157 1.30 17.91 -2.09
N GLU A 158 1.92 16.76 -2.36
CA GLU A 158 3.33 16.64 -2.75
C GLU A 158 3.56 16.80 -4.26
N ASN A 159 2.49 16.97 -5.05
CA ASN A 159 2.56 17.08 -6.50
C ASN A 159 2.34 18.52 -6.97
N TYR A 160 2.68 18.79 -8.22
CA TYR A 160 2.60 20.11 -8.84
C TYR A 160 1.83 20.04 -10.16
N LEU A 161 0.88 20.96 -10.32
CA LEU A 161 0.22 21.26 -11.58
C LEU A 161 0.70 22.63 -12.05
N TYR A 162 1.09 22.75 -13.30
CA TYR A 162 1.53 23.99 -13.92
C TYR A 162 0.52 24.39 -14.97
N TRP A 163 -0.03 25.60 -14.87
CA TRP A 163 -0.99 26.11 -15.84
C TRP A 163 -0.34 27.17 -16.73
N GLN A 164 -0.53 27.07 -18.05
CA GLN A 164 -0.07 28.08 -19.00
C GLN A 164 -1.01 29.29 -18.94
N GLN A 165 -0.45 30.48 -18.72
CA GLN A 165 -1.17 31.76 -18.84
C GLN A 165 -1.37 32.17 -20.29
#